data_AF-A0A1Q4AJP5-F1
#
_entry.id   AF-A0A1Q4AJP5-F1
#
_cell.length_a   1.000
_cell.length_b   1.000
_cell.length_c   1.000
_cell.angle_alpha   90.00
_cell.angle_beta   90.00
_cell.angle_gamma   90.00
#
_symmetry.space_group_name_H-M   'P 1'
#
loop_
_entity.id
_entity.type
_entity.pdbx_description
1 polymer ?
#
loop_
_entity_poly.entity_id
_entity_poly.type
_entity_poly.pdbx_seq_one_letter_code
_entity_poly.pdbx_strand_id
1 'polypeptide(L)'
;MARWKTASVAAGAVLLLAAMKILPWGFGFAGGKYLYETVAGRHDDPARLTTAQVSEHLQNQDFQIFKAIKQEFPDDYDAVVQKITTVARSGGSREDVSDASRVSVADLRKKYAPLLLSAPERSAMEALGAQLDMLNHVMAKQPSATCNRYVREGPSAIEAPDQAFMMNLDRIGATLFHAFGAARNSGLPATAASDEDWSMLASALAKAGATQDEMKAIAEPNPESAELCPIFAKLYAAALSLQGEPGRHVKATLLYEIARN
;
A
#
# COMPACT_ATOMS: atom_id res chain seq x y z
N MET A 1 38.27 5.54 -20.15
CA MET A 1 37.58 5.62 -18.84
C MET A 1 36.04 5.57 -18.94
N ALA A 2 35.44 4.95 -19.97
CA ALA A 2 33.98 4.94 -20.18
C ALA A 2 33.30 3.57 -19.96
N ARG A 3 34.07 2.49 -19.75
CA ARG A 3 33.55 1.10 -19.67
C ARG A 3 33.22 0.60 -18.26
N TRP A 4 33.50 1.36 -17.21
CA TRP A 4 33.28 0.95 -15.81
C TRP A 4 31.98 1.48 -15.18
N LYS A 5 31.34 2.50 -15.80
CA LYS A 5 30.05 3.03 -15.35
C LYS A 5 28.86 2.14 -15.76
N THR A 6 29.01 1.31 -16.79
CA THR A 6 27.94 0.44 -17.29
C THR A 6 27.86 -0.89 -16.53
N ALA A 7 28.99 -1.45 -16.10
CA ALA A 7 29.03 -2.68 -15.31
C ALA A 7 28.40 -2.53 -13.92
N SER A 8 28.47 -1.34 -13.33
CA SER A 8 27.90 -1.03 -12.01
C SER A 8 26.38 -0.83 -12.03
N VAL A 9 25.83 -0.37 -13.17
CA VAL A 9 24.36 -0.21 -13.33
C VAL A 9 23.69 -1.57 -13.60
N ALA A 10 24.31 -2.42 -14.42
CA ALA A 10 23.79 -3.76 -14.71
C ALA A 10 23.81 -4.69 -13.48
N ALA A 11 24.83 -4.59 -12.62
CA ALA A 11 24.87 -5.34 -11.36
C ALA A 11 23.80 -4.87 -10.34
N GLY A 12 23.44 -3.58 -10.37
CA GLY A 12 22.38 -3.03 -9.53
C GLY A 12 20.97 -3.48 -9.94
N ALA A 13 20.71 -3.69 -11.23
CA ALA A 13 19.39 -4.11 -11.74
C ALA A 13 19.01 -5.53 -11.29
N VAL A 14 19.94 -6.49 -11.35
CA VAL A 14 19.71 -7.89 -10.92
C VAL A 14 19.49 -7.99 -9.41
N LEU A 15 20.06 -7.07 -8.63
CA LEU A 15 19.95 -7.01 -7.18
C LEU A 15 18.61 -6.41 -6.70
N LEU A 16 18.00 -5.48 -7.45
CA LEU A 16 16.68 -4.91 -7.12
C LEU A 16 15.54 -5.94 -7.18
N LEU A 17 15.63 -6.95 -8.07
CA LEU A 17 14.65 -8.04 -8.18
C LEU A 17 14.68 -9.02 -6.99
N ALA A 18 15.87 -9.29 -6.44
CA ALA A 18 16.02 -10.15 -5.26
C ALA A 18 15.45 -9.46 -4.00
N ALA A 19 15.55 -8.13 -3.94
CA ALA A 19 15.09 -7.28 -2.86
C ALA A 19 13.60 -7.33 -2.58
N MET A 20 12.80 -7.37 -3.65
CA MET A 20 11.35 -7.28 -3.54
C MET A 20 10.73 -8.52 -2.90
N LYS A 21 11.49 -9.61 -2.81
CA LYS A 21 11.09 -10.82 -2.08
C LYS A 21 11.30 -10.72 -0.55
N ILE A 22 12.00 -9.70 -0.06
CA ILE A 22 12.38 -9.51 1.36
C ILE A 22 11.70 -8.26 1.95
N LEU A 23 10.56 -7.82 1.42
CA LEU A 23 9.71 -6.85 2.09
C LEU A 23 8.50 -7.56 2.69
N PRO A 24 8.69 -8.29 3.80
CA PRO A 24 7.57 -8.86 4.48
C PRO A 24 6.91 -7.68 5.23
N TRP A 25 5.61 -7.51 5.05
CA TRP A 25 4.69 -6.74 5.90
C TRP A 25 4.66 -5.20 5.71
N GLY A 26 3.45 -4.64 5.83
CA GLY A 26 3.31 -3.19 6.00
C GLY A 26 1.96 -2.54 5.68
N PHE A 27 0.95 -3.24 5.14
CA PHE A 27 -0.32 -2.59 4.76
C PHE A 27 -1.57 -3.22 5.38
N GLY A 28 -1.41 -3.74 6.61
CA GLY A 28 -2.53 -4.08 7.47
C GLY A 28 -3.24 -2.82 7.93
N PHE A 29 -4.36 -2.50 7.29
CA PHE A 29 -5.12 -1.27 7.50
C PHE A 29 -5.62 -1.11 8.94
N ALA A 30 -5.01 -0.23 9.72
CA ALA A 30 -5.51 0.14 11.05
C ALA A 30 -6.66 1.17 10.95
N GLY A 31 -7.85 0.72 10.52
CA GLY A 31 -9.09 1.52 10.56
C GLY A 31 -9.96 1.26 11.81
N GLY A 32 -9.47 0.41 12.70
CA GLY A 32 -10.25 -0.31 13.69
C GLY A 32 -11.07 0.50 14.67
N LYS A 33 -10.45 1.56 15.19
CA LYS A 33 -11.03 2.38 16.25
C LYS A 33 -12.37 2.97 15.80
N TYR A 34 -12.49 3.45 14.57
CA TYR A 34 -13.70 4.11 14.08
C TYR A 34 -14.83 3.16 13.64
N LEU A 35 -14.51 1.90 13.34
CA LEU A 35 -15.49 0.91 12.87
C LEU A 35 -16.36 0.33 14.00
N TYR A 36 -15.86 0.22 15.23
CA TYR A 36 -16.68 -0.32 16.31
C TYR A 36 -17.62 0.69 16.98
N GLU A 37 -17.16 1.92 17.22
CA GLU A 37 -18.04 3.00 17.74
C GLU A 37 -19.24 3.22 16.81
N THR A 38 -19.06 2.85 15.55
CA THR A 38 -20.06 2.84 14.49
C THR A 38 -21.00 1.64 14.52
N VAL A 39 -20.48 0.42 14.65
CA VAL A 39 -21.27 -0.81 14.41
C VAL A 39 -21.86 -1.39 15.70
N ALA A 40 -21.21 -1.26 16.86
CA ALA A 40 -21.71 -1.82 18.12
C ALA A 40 -21.92 -0.77 19.22
N GLY A 41 -21.18 0.34 19.21
CA GLY A 41 -21.21 1.35 20.27
C GLY A 41 -22.45 2.28 20.29
N ARG A 42 -23.28 2.27 19.24
CA ARG A 42 -24.47 3.15 19.09
C ARG A 42 -25.81 2.45 19.08
N HIS A 43 -25.84 1.12 19.17
CA HIS A 43 -27.08 0.35 19.08
C HIS A 43 -27.38 -0.33 20.41
N ASP A 44 -28.56 -0.02 20.98
CA ASP A 44 -29.06 -0.60 22.23
C ASP A 44 -29.25 -2.12 22.17
N ASP A 45 -29.23 -2.70 20.96
CA ASP A 45 -29.31 -4.15 20.70
C ASP A 45 -28.44 -4.52 19.47
N PRO A 46 -27.17 -4.91 19.67
CA PRO A 46 -26.26 -5.33 18.61
C PRO A 46 -26.82 -6.48 17.74
N ALA A 47 -27.73 -7.31 18.27
CA ALA A 47 -28.29 -8.44 17.54
C ALA A 47 -29.21 -8.02 16.38
N ARG A 48 -29.67 -6.77 16.37
CA ARG A 48 -30.57 -6.18 15.35
C ARG A 48 -29.87 -5.43 14.22
N LEU A 49 -28.54 -5.28 14.25
CA LEU A 49 -27.83 -4.61 13.17
C LEU A 49 -28.04 -5.31 11.82
N THR A 50 -28.33 -4.50 10.80
CA THR A 50 -28.50 -4.97 9.42
C THR A 50 -27.29 -4.57 8.57
N THR A 51 -27.04 -5.33 7.50
CA THR A 51 -25.99 -5.01 6.52
C THR A 51 -26.22 -3.66 5.84
N ALA A 52 -27.48 -3.26 5.64
CA ALA A 52 -27.83 -1.95 5.08
C ALA A 52 -27.38 -0.79 5.99
N GLN A 53 -27.61 -0.89 7.31
CA GLN A 53 -27.16 0.12 8.28
C GLN A 53 -25.64 0.21 8.34
N VAL A 54 -24.95 -0.95 8.36
CA VAL A 54 -23.48 -0.98 8.33
C VAL A 54 -22.95 -0.38 7.04
N SER A 55 -23.53 -0.73 5.88
CA SER A 55 -23.15 -0.18 4.58
C SER A 55 -23.35 1.33 4.52
N GLU A 56 -24.54 1.83 4.88
CA GLU A 56 -24.86 3.26 4.90
C GLU A 56 -23.83 4.02 5.73
N HIS A 57 -23.50 3.52 6.92
CA HIS A 57 -22.52 4.20 7.75
C HIS A 57 -21.11 4.19 7.15
N LEU A 58 -20.64 3.04 6.64
CA LEU A 58 -19.34 2.98 5.95
C LEU A 58 -19.26 3.95 4.76
N GLN A 59 -20.39 4.19 4.07
CA GLN A 59 -20.45 5.14 2.96
C GLN A 59 -20.59 6.60 3.41
N ASN A 60 -21.15 6.86 4.59
CA ASN A 60 -21.28 8.21 5.15
C ASN A 60 -20.03 8.68 5.91
N GLN A 61 -19.04 7.81 6.10
CA GLN A 61 -17.74 8.20 6.64
C GLN A 61 -16.94 9.08 5.67
N ASP A 62 -16.04 9.88 6.23
CA ASP A 62 -15.09 10.70 5.44
C ASP A 62 -14.06 9.84 4.69
N PHE A 63 -13.87 8.60 5.12
CA PHE A 63 -12.98 7.63 4.50
C PHE A 63 -13.51 7.13 3.14
N GLN A 64 -12.62 7.01 2.17
CA GLN A 64 -12.88 6.70 0.77
C GLN A 64 -12.64 5.23 0.43
N ILE A 65 -11.90 4.47 1.24
CA ILE A 65 -11.57 3.07 0.88
C ILE A 65 -12.81 2.21 0.64
N PHE A 66 -13.83 2.29 1.49
CA PHE A 66 -15.07 1.52 1.32
C PHE A 66 -15.92 2.00 0.14
N LYS A 67 -15.82 3.28 -0.23
CA LYS A 67 -16.43 3.82 -1.45
C LYS A 67 -15.74 3.25 -2.68
N ALA A 68 -14.41 3.23 -2.68
CA ALA A 68 -13.61 2.64 -3.75
C ALA A 68 -13.87 1.12 -3.91
N ILE A 69 -13.92 0.36 -2.80
CA ILE A 69 -14.25 -1.07 -2.86
C ILE A 69 -15.65 -1.27 -3.43
N LYS A 70 -16.66 -0.52 -2.96
CA LYS A 70 -18.03 -0.63 -3.47
C LYS A 70 -18.14 -0.30 -4.96
N GLN A 71 -17.44 0.75 -5.40
CA GLN A 71 -17.44 1.18 -6.80
C GLN A 71 -16.78 0.14 -7.71
N GLU A 72 -15.61 -0.37 -7.33
CA GLU A 72 -14.81 -1.22 -8.21
C GLU A 72 -15.14 -2.72 -8.05
N PHE A 73 -15.58 -3.15 -6.87
CA PHE A 73 -15.81 -4.55 -6.50
C PHE A 73 -17.08 -4.70 -5.62
N PRO A 74 -18.28 -4.42 -6.16
CA PRO A 74 -19.52 -4.39 -5.37
C PRO A 74 -19.83 -5.71 -4.65
N ASP A 75 -19.61 -6.86 -5.30
CA ASP A 75 -19.88 -8.17 -4.69
C ASP A 75 -18.95 -8.45 -3.48
N ASP A 76 -17.67 -8.09 -3.61
CA ASP A 76 -16.72 -8.23 -2.51
C ASP A 76 -16.99 -7.20 -1.40
N TYR A 77 -17.42 -5.98 -1.75
CA TYR A 77 -17.86 -5.00 -0.78
C TYR A 77 -19.00 -5.55 0.09
N ASP A 78 -20.03 -6.13 -0.54
CA ASP A 78 -21.16 -6.72 0.17
C ASP A 78 -20.72 -7.86 1.11
N ALA A 79 -19.77 -8.69 0.67
CA ALA A 79 -19.18 -9.73 1.51
C ALA A 79 -18.41 -9.16 2.72
N VAL A 80 -17.66 -8.08 2.54
CA VAL A 80 -16.98 -7.38 3.66
C VAL A 80 -17.99 -6.82 4.66
N VAL A 81 -19.03 -6.13 4.17
CA VAL A 81 -20.10 -5.59 5.02
C VAL A 81 -20.79 -6.70 5.80
N GLN A 82 -21.09 -7.83 5.16
CA GLN A 82 -21.71 -8.98 5.79
C GLN A 82 -20.85 -9.56 6.91
N LYS A 83 -19.53 -9.70 6.69
CA LYS A 83 -18.59 -10.22 7.69
C LYS A 83 -18.50 -9.29 8.91
N ILE A 84 -18.36 -7.98 8.69
CA ILE A 84 -18.34 -6.97 9.76
C ILE A 84 -19.64 -7.03 10.57
N THR A 85 -20.78 -7.05 9.87
CA THR A 85 -22.11 -7.13 10.49
C THR A 85 -22.25 -8.39 11.35
N THR A 86 -21.79 -9.54 10.85
CA THR A 86 -21.88 -10.83 11.57
C THR A 86 -21.08 -10.81 12.87
N VAL A 87 -19.85 -10.27 12.85
CA VAL A 87 -19.01 -10.16 14.06
C VAL A 87 -19.67 -9.26 15.09
N ALA A 88 -20.18 -8.10 14.67
CA ALA A 88 -20.86 -7.19 15.58
C ALA A 88 -22.15 -7.77 16.18
N ARG A 89 -22.98 -8.43 15.36
CA ARG A 89 -24.23 -9.08 15.84
C ARG A 89 -23.98 -10.21 16.82
N SER A 90 -22.81 -10.84 16.75
CA SER A 90 -22.40 -11.92 17.65
C SER A 90 -21.88 -11.41 19.00
N GLY A 91 -21.97 -10.10 19.27
CA GLY A 91 -21.45 -9.48 20.48
C GLY A 91 -19.93 -9.31 20.47
N GLY A 92 -19.30 -9.32 19.29
CA GLY A 92 -17.87 -9.08 19.14
C GLY A 92 -17.45 -7.71 19.69
N SER A 93 -16.25 -7.67 20.26
CA SER A 93 -15.64 -6.46 20.83
C SER A 93 -15.25 -5.43 19.76
N ARG A 94 -14.70 -4.31 20.21
CA ARG A 94 -14.16 -3.26 19.34
C ARG A 94 -13.07 -3.74 18.44
N GLU A 95 -12.18 -4.48 19.07
CA GLU A 95 -11.03 -5.08 18.47
C GLU A 95 -11.47 -6.12 17.44
N ASP A 96 -12.52 -6.91 17.73
CA ASP A 96 -13.02 -7.93 16.80
C ASP A 96 -13.63 -7.33 15.53
N VAL A 97 -14.49 -6.30 15.65
CA VAL A 97 -15.11 -5.64 14.49
C VAL A 97 -14.06 -4.90 13.66
N SER A 98 -13.12 -4.24 14.34
CA SER A 98 -11.93 -3.64 13.75
C SER A 98 -11.13 -4.63 12.92
N ASP A 99 -10.80 -5.77 13.52
CA ASP A 99 -9.97 -6.79 12.90
C ASP A 99 -10.69 -7.49 11.75
N ALA A 100 -11.99 -7.76 11.88
CA ALA A 100 -12.79 -8.31 10.80
C ALA A 100 -12.73 -7.42 9.55
N SER A 101 -12.82 -6.11 9.72
CA SER A 101 -12.70 -5.14 8.63
C SER A 101 -11.28 -5.11 8.04
N ARG A 102 -10.25 -4.94 8.89
CA ARG A 102 -8.84 -4.90 8.50
C ARG A 102 -8.42 -6.13 7.71
N VAL A 103 -8.75 -7.31 8.23
CA VAL A 103 -8.43 -8.60 7.59
C VAL A 103 -9.14 -8.70 6.23
N SER A 104 -10.42 -8.32 6.16
CA SER A 104 -11.17 -8.43 4.91
C SER A 104 -10.62 -7.50 3.81
N VAL A 105 -10.26 -6.26 4.15
CA VAL A 105 -9.60 -5.34 3.21
C VAL A 105 -8.23 -5.89 2.78
N ALA A 106 -7.45 -6.45 3.71
CA ALA A 106 -6.16 -7.05 3.40
C ALA A 106 -6.30 -8.27 2.47
N ASP A 107 -7.32 -9.11 2.68
CA ASP A 107 -7.62 -10.28 1.84
C ASP A 107 -7.99 -9.84 0.41
N LEU A 108 -8.82 -8.80 0.25
CA LEU A 108 -9.15 -8.26 -1.06
C LEU A 108 -7.93 -7.69 -1.78
N ARG A 109 -7.09 -6.94 -1.06
CA ARG A 109 -5.83 -6.42 -1.61
C ARG A 109 -4.95 -7.55 -2.15
N LYS A 110 -4.83 -8.65 -1.41
CA LYS A 110 -4.07 -9.84 -1.84
C LYS A 110 -4.71 -10.53 -3.04
N LYS A 111 -6.03 -10.72 -3.01
CA LYS A 111 -6.83 -11.30 -4.08
C LYS A 111 -6.61 -10.55 -5.40
N TYR A 112 -6.59 -9.22 -5.35
CA TYR A 112 -6.48 -8.37 -6.54
C TYR A 112 -5.07 -7.92 -6.90
N ALA A 113 -4.06 -8.21 -6.07
CA ALA A 113 -2.67 -7.84 -6.33
C ALA A 113 -2.21 -8.17 -7.75
N PRO A 114 -2.43 -9.37 -8.32
CA PRO A 114 -1.97 -9.71 -9.67
C PRO A 114 -2.47 -8.77 -10.78
N LEU A 115 -3.63 -8.10 -10.59
CA LEU A 115 -4.14 -7.14 -11.55
C LEU A 115 -3.22 -5.93 -11.73
N LEU A 116 -2.47 -5.55 -10.69
CA LEU A 116 -1.65 -4.33 -10.72
C LEU A 116 -0.57 -4.35 -11.81
N LEU A 117 -0.13 -5.53 -12.24
CA LEU A 117 0.81 -5.67 -13.37
C LEU A 117 0.22 -5.17 -14.71
N SER A 118 -1.10 -5.01 -14.79
CA SER A 118 -1.84 -4.39 -15.91
C SER A 118 -2.34 -2.98 -15.60
N ALA A 119 -1.91 -2.36 -14.50
CA ALA A 119 -2.38 -1.03 -14.12
C ALA A 119 -1.97 0.03 -15.17
N PRO A 120 -2.89 0.91 -15.58
CA PRO A 120 -2.54 2.10 -16.35
C PRO A 120 -1.59 3.02 -15.59
N GLU A 121 -0.72 3.73 -16.31
CA GLU A 121 0.32 4.61 -15.75
C GLU A 121 -0.24 5.58 -14.71
N ARG A 122 -1.33 6.29 -15.05
CA ARG A 122 -1.94 7.27 -14.14
C ARG A 122 -2.36 6.65 -12.81
N SER A 123 -3.04 5.50 -12.84
CA SER A 123 -3.50 4.82 -11.62
C SER A 123 -2.33 4.27 -10.80
N ALA A 124 -1.29 3.75 -11.47
CA ALA A 124 -0.07 3.31 -10.80
C ALA A 124 0.69 4.49 -10.16
N MET A 125 0.75 5.64 -10.82
CA MET A 125 1.33 6.87 -10.26
C MET A 125 0.55 7.37 -9.05
N GLU A 126 -0.79 7.44 -9.13
CA GLU A 126 -1.64 7.90 -8.03
C GLU A 126 -1.50 6.99 -6.80
N ALA A 127 -1.53 5.67 -6.98
CA ALA A 127 -1.39 4.71 -5.89
C ALA A 127 0.01 4.72 -5.27
N LEU A 128 1.08 4.74 -6.07
CA LEU A 128 2.45 4.80 -5.53
C LEU A 128 2.74 6.17 -4.89
N GLY A 129 2.15 7.24 -5.43
CA GLY A 129 2.22 8.58 -4.85
C GLY A 129 1.63 8.62 -3.44
N ALA A 130 0.48 7.97 -3.22
CA ALA A 130 -0.12 7.87 -1.87
C ALA A 130 0.80 7.15 -0.86
N GLN A 131 1.56 6.14 -1.31
CA GLN A 131 2.56 5.47 -0.47
C GLN A 131 3.69 6.42 -0.05
N LEU A 132 4.19 7.21 -1.01
CA LEU A 132 5.23 8.21 -0.74
C LEU A 132 4.73 9.33 0.18
N ASP A 133 3.51 9.83 -0.03
CA ASP A 133 2.89 10.86 0.82
C ASP A 133 2.82 10.40 2.28
N MET A 134 2.38 9.15 2.51
CA MET A 134 2.35 8.56 3.84
C MET A 134 3.75 8.41 4.44
N LEU A 135 4.72 7.91 3.68
CA LEU A 135 6.07 7.73 4.18
C LEU A 135 6.71 9.07 4.56
N ASN A 136 6.49 10.11 3.76
CA ASN A 136 6.90 11.48 4.06
C ASN A 136 6.20 12.03 5.33
N HIS A 137 4.91 11.75 5.52
CA HIS A 137 4.20 12.12 6.75
C HIS A 137 4.82 11.45 7.99
N VAL A 138 5.07 10.14 7.91
CA VAL A 138 5.72 9.39 9.00
C VAL A 138 7.11 9.94 9.27
N MET A 139 7.93 10.17 8.24
CA MET A 139 9.26 10.79 8.38
C MET A 139 9.22 12.16 9.06
N ALA A 140 8.21 12.98 8.76
CA ALA A 140 8.09 14.34 9.29
C ALA A 140 7.55 14.38 10.74
N LYS A 141 6.81 13.35 11.17
CA LYS A 141 6.07 13.36 12.45
C LYS A 141 6.59 12.38 13.48
N GLN A 142 7.31 11.33 13.05
CA GLN A 142 7.75 10.25 13.92
C GLN A 142 9.26 10.26 14.11
N PRO A 143 9.77 9.77 15.25
CA PRO A 143 11.20 9.50 15.40
C PRO A 143 11.70 8.54 14.31
N SER A 144 12.97 8.68 13.89
CA SER A 144 13.57 7.84 12.84
C SER A 144 13.38 6.34 13.10
N ALA A 145 13.56 5.89 14.34
CA ALA A 145 13.35 4.49 14.73
C ALA A 145 11.91 4.00 14.45
N THR A 146 10.90 4.83 14.74
CA THR A 146 9.49 4.54 14.47
C THR A 146 9.21 4.53 12.96
N CYS A 147 9.83 5.44 12.20
CA CYS A 147 9.73 5.48 10.75
C CYS A 147 10.31 4.20 10.10
N ASN A 148 11.47 3.76 10.57
CA ASN A 148 12.08 2.52 10.08
C ASN A 148 11.24 1.30 10.46
N ARG A 149 10.65 1.27 11.67
CA ARG A 149 9.63 0.26 12.02
C ARG A 149 8.44 0.32 11.07
N TYR A 150 7.95 1.51 10.73
CA TYR A 150 6.81 1.68 9.83
C TYR A 150 7.05 1.05 8.45
N VAL A 151 8.26 1.13 7.89
CA VAL A 151 8.59 0.45 6.62
C VAL A 151 8.45 -1.08 6.72
N ARG A 152 8.68 -1.64 7.92
CA ARG A 152 8.68 -3.10 8.16
C ARG A 152 7.35 -3.64 8.67
N GLU A 153 6.71 -2.90 9.55
CA GLU A 153 5.53 -3.32 10.30
C GLU A 153 4.26 -2.63 9.77
N GLY A 154 4.42 -1.53 9.04
CA GLY A 154 3.32 -0.73 8.54
C GLY A 154 2.65 0.12 9.62
N PRO A 155 1.34 0.38 9.49
CA PRO A 155 0.59 1.19 10.43
C PRO A 155 0.64 0.73 11.90
N SER A 156 0.90 -0.55 12.18
CA SER A 156 1.02 -1.03 13.56
C SER A 156 2.24 -0.47 14.30
N ALA A 157 3.24 0.05 13.59
CA ALA A 157 4.39 0.74 14.20
C ALA A 157 4.01 2.06 14.87
N ILE A 158 2.83 2.61 14.56
CA ILE A 158 2.36 3.92 15.00
C ILE A 158 1.39 3.75 16.17
N GLU A 159 1.88 4.00 17.38
CA GLU A 159 1.10 3.81 18.62
C GLU A 159 -0.05 4.82 18.75
N ALA A 160 0.15 6.06 18.31
CA ALA A 160 -0.81 7.14 18.41
C ALA A 160 -0.98 7.84 17.04
N PRO A 161 -1.74 7.25 16.09
CA PRO A 161 -1.96 7.85 14.79
C PRO A 161 -2.80 9.12 14.90
N ASP A 162 -2.33 10.20 14.27
CA ASP A 162 -3.09 11.45 14.14
C ASP A 162 -4.12 11.36 12.99
N GLN A 163 -5.01 12.34 12.89
CA GLN A 163 -6.02 12.35 11.83
C GLN A 163 -5.39 12.36 10.43
N ALA A 164 -4.28 13.08 10.24
CA ALA A 164 -3.59 13.15 8.95
C ALA A 164 -3.02 11.78 8.54
N PHE A 165 -2.45 11.02 9.50
CA PHE A 165 -2.02 9.65 9.28
C PHE A 165 -3.20 8.78 8.84
N MET A 166 -4.34 8.86 9.53
CA MET A 166 -5.53 8.09 9.17
C MET A 166 -6.05 8.42 7.77
N MET A 167 -6.04 9.71 7.39
CA MET A 167 -6.43 10.15 6.03
C MET A 167 -5.46 9.68 4.95
N ASN A 168 -4.15 9.70 5.22
CA ASN A 168 -3.16 9.16 4.29
C ASN A 168 -3.31 7.64 4.12
N LEU A 169 -3.64 6.92 5.20
CA LEU A 169 -3.89 5.48 5.14
C LEU A 169 -5.13 5.18 4.31
N ASP A 170 -6.20 5.95 4.51
CA ASP A 170 -7.40 5.91 3.67
C ASP A 170 -7.11 6.16 2.19
N ARG A 171 -6.33 7.19 1.90
CA ARG A 171 -5.93 7.51 0.54
C ARG A 171 -5.13 6.38 -0.11
N ILE A 172 -4.21 5.73 0.61
CA ILE A 172 -3.50 4.53 0.13
C ILE A 172 -4.50 3.45 -0.27
N GLY A 173 -5.46 3.14 0.60
CA GLY A 173 -6.47 2.12 0.33
C GLY A 173 -7.32 2.45 -0.90
N ALA A 174 -7.89 3.65 -0.93
CA ALA A 174 -8.77 4.09 -2.00
C ALA A 174 -8.06 4.10 -3.37
N THR A 175 -6.86 4.70 -3.44
CA THR A 175 -6.08 4.75 -4.69
C THR A 175 -5.68 3.35 -5.17
N LEU A 176 -5.37 2.43 -4.26
CA LEU A 176 -5.05 1.05 -4.60
C LEU A 176 -6.27 0.30 -5.17
N PHE A 177 -7.45 0.45 -4.58
CA PHE A 177 -8.66 -0.18 -5.11
C PHE A 177 -9.09 0.40 -6.46
N HIS A 178 -8.97 1.71 -6.66
CA HIS A 178 -9.15 2.31 -7.99
C HIS A 178 -8.10 1.81 -8.99
N ALA A 179 -6.85 1.57 -8.58
CA ALA A 179 -5.84 0.98 -9.45
C ALA A 179 -6.18 -0.46 -9.85
N PHE A 180 -6.73 -1.28 -8.94
CA PHE A 180 -7.24 -2.60 -9.29
C PHE A 180 -8.39 -2.53 -10.30
N GLY A 181 -9.37 -1.63 -10.08
CA GLY A 181 -10.50 -1.43 -10.98
C GLY A 181 -10.07 -0.96 -12.37
N ALA A 182 -9.16 0.02 -12.42
CA ALA A 182 -8.56 0.50 -13.66
C ALA A 182 -7.78 -0.60 -14.39
N ALA A 183 -7.01 -1.41 -13.67
CA ALA A 183 -6.27 -2.52 -14.25
C ALA A 183 -7.17 -3.62 -14.82
N ARG A 184 -8.27 -3.96 -14.14
CA ARG A 184 -9.28 -4.92 -14.62
C ARG A 184 -9.87 -4.49 -15.98
N ASN A 185 -10.02 -3.19 -16.18
CA ASN A 185 -10.68 -2.61 -17.35
C ASN A 185 -9.71 -2.11 -18.42
N SER A 186 -8.39 -2.21 -18.21
CA SER A 186 -7.40 -1.53 -19.08
C SER A 186 -7.15 -2.24 -20.41
N GLY A 187 -7.33 -3.57 -20.45
CA GLY A 187 -6.88 -4.41 -21.57
C GLY A 187 -5.36 -4.47 -21.75
N LEU A 188 -4.58 -3.89 -20.83
CA LEU A 188 -3.12 -3.89 -20.89
C LEU A 188 -2.56 -5.26 -20.48
N PRO A 189 -1.46 -5.72 -21.10
CA PRO A 189 -0.80 -6.94 -20.67
C PRO A 189 -0.29 -6.80 -19.23
N ALA A 190 -0.41 -7.89 -18.47
CA ALA A 190 0.15 -8.01 -17.14
C ALA A 190 1.66 -8.23 -17.26
N THR A 191 2.43 -7.16 -17.06
CA THR A 191 3.87 -7.18 -17.29
C THR A 191 4.61 -6.68 -16.05
N ALA A 192 5.43 -7.55 -15.48
CA ALA A 192 6.39 -7.16 -14.44
C ALA A 192 7.58 -6.40 -15.06
N ALA A 193 8.24 -5.58 -14.26
CA ALA A 193 9.43 -4.86 -14.66
C ALA A 193 10.57 -5.82 -15.02
N SER A 194 11.12 -5.60 -16.21
CA SER A 194 12.32 -6.27 -16.75
C SER A 194 13.61 -5.74 -16.12
N ASP A 195 14.74 -6.41 -16.39
CA ASP A 195 16.06 -5.94 -15.96
C ASP A 195 16.39 -4.54 -16.53
N GLU A 196 15.95 -4.25 -17.76
CA GLU A 196 16.07 -2.93 -18.37
C GLU A 196 15.24 -1.87 -17.62
N ASP A 197 14.04 -2.22 -17.19
CA ASP A 197 13.16 -1.35 -16.39
C ASP A 197 13.82 -1.03 -15.03
N TRP A 198 14.40 -2.03 -14.37
CA TRP A 198 15.15 -1.85 -13.13
C TRP A 198 16.42 -1.03 -13.30
N SER A 199 17.13 -1.18 -14.42
CA SER A 199 18.29 -0.36 -14.76
C SER A 199 17.92 1.13 -14.90
N MET A 200 16.73 1.43 -15.41
CA MET A 200 16.22 2.81 -15.47
C MET A 200 15.93 3.37 -14.07
N LEU A 201 15.35 2.57 -13.18
CA LEU A 201 15.16 2.95 -11.78
C LEU A 201 16.48 3.22 -11.06
N ALA A 202 17.47 2.33 -11.20
CA ALA A 202 18.81 2.51 -10.63
C ALA A 202 19.47 3.81 -11.15
N SER A 203 19.29 4.11 -12.43
CA SER A 203 19.78 5.36 -13.03
C SER A 203 19.06 6.60 -12.46
N ALA A 204 17.75 6.51 -12.20
CA ALA A 204 16.97 7.58 -11.57
C ALA A 204 17.39 7.80 -10.10
N LEU A 205 17.60 6.72 -9.35
CA LEU A 205 18.13 6.76 -7.99
C LEU A 205 19.50 7.46 -7.94
N ALA A 206 20.44 7.07 -8.80
CA ALA A 206 21.75 7.69 -8.88
C ALA A 206 21.67 9.19 -9.22
N LYS A 207 20.78 9.58 -10.14
CA LYS A 207 20.52 11.00 -10.48
C LYS A 207 19.91 11.78 -9.32
N ALA A 208 19.10 11.12 -8.48
CA ALA A 208 18.53 11.68 -7.25
C ALA A 208 19.52 11.70 -6.07
N GLY A 209 20.80 11.34 -6.30
CA GLY A 209 21.85 11.36 -5.29
C GLY A 209 21.85 10.14 -4.37
N ALA A 210 21.25 9.02 -4.79
CA ALA A 210 21.37 7.76 -4.05
C ALA A 210 22.83 7.28 -4.04
N THR A 211 23.35 6.94 -2.86
CA THR A 211 24.69 6.35 -2.72
C THR A 211 24.67 4.87 -3.15
N GLN A 212 25.85 4.28 -3.37
CA GLN A 212 25.94 2.84 -3.64
C GLN A 212 25.43 2.01 -2.47
N ASP A 213 25.67 2.47 -1.23
CA ASP A 213 25.19 1.78 -0.02
C ASP A 213 23.66 1.87 0.10
N GLU A 214 23.05 3.01 -0.25
CA GLU A 214 21.60 3.15 -0.29
C GLU A 214 20.99 2.26 -1.39
N MET A 215 21.58 2.23 -2.59
CA MET A 215 21.11 1.34 -3.66
C MET A 215 21.24 -0.14 -3.27
N LYS A 216 22.32 -0.51 -2.58
CA LYS A 216 22.47 -1.85 -2.03
C LYS A 216 21.44 -2.13 -0.93
N ALA A 217 21.15 -1.18 -0.06
CA ALA A 217 20.14 -1.33 0.98
C ALA A 217 18.71 -1.40 0.44
N ILE A 218 18.42 -0.81 -0.73
CA ILE A 218 17.17 -1.06 -1.46
C ILE A 218 17.15 -2.50 -1.97
N ALA A 219 18.26 -2.97 -2.52
CA ALA A 219 18.39 -4.30 -3.11
C ALA A 219 18.44 -5.47 -2.09
N GLU A 220 18.98 -5.20 -0.92
CA GLU A 220 19.12 -6.16 0.17
C GLU A 220 18.69 -5.44 1.47
N PRO A 221 17.37 -5.26 1.69
CA PRO A 221 16.88 -4.54 2.84
C PRO A 221 17.32 -5.23 4.13
N ASN A 222 18.17 -4.56 4.91
CA ASN A 222 18.45 -4.97 6.27
C ASN A 222 17.34 -4.40 7.16
N PRO A 223 16.45 -5.23 7.75
CA PRO A 223 15.40 -4.74 8.63
C PRO A 223 15.95 -3.94 9.83
N GLU A 224 17.19 -4.15 10.25
CA GLU A 224 17.81 -3.42 11.35
C GLU A 224 18.46 -2.09 10.92
N SER A 225 18.40 -1.72 9.64
CA SER A 225 18.99 -0.46 9.16
C SER A 225 18.27 0.76 9.73
N ALA A 226 19.05 1.71 10.23
CA ALA A 226 18.58 3.00 10.75
C ALA A 226 18.14 3.99 9.65
N GLU A 227 18.31 3.63 8.38
CA GLU A 227 18.05 4.50 7.23
C GLU A 227 16.97 3.94 6.28
N LEU A 228 16.21 2.92 6.68
CA LEU A 228 15.19 2.29 5.82
C LEU A 228 14.14 3.29 5.32
N CYS A 229 13.60 4.12 6.20
CA CYS A 229 12.57 5.09 5.85
C CYS A 229 12.99 6.06 4.72
N PRO A 230 14.10 6.83 4.87
CA PRO A 230 14.54 7.73 3.81
C PRO A 230 14.95 7.00 2.52
N ILE A 231 15.51 5.79 2.63
CA ILE A 231 15.88 4.98 1.47
C ILE A 231 14.63 4.60 0.65
N PHE A 232 13.55 4.15 1.31
CA PHE A 232 12.31 3.79 0.64
C PHE A 232 11.55 5.01 0.08
N ALA A 233 11.62 6.16 0.75
CA ALA A 233 11.07 7.40 0.20
C ALA A 233 11.79 7.81 -1.10
N LYS A 234 13.13 7.68 -1.13
CA LYS A 234 13.94 7.93 -2.32
C LYS A 234 13.62 6.93 -3.45
N LEU A 235 13.40 5.65 -3.11
CA LEU A 235 12.94 4.63 -4.07
C LEU A 235 11.62 5.01 -4.73
N TYR A 236 10.59 5.34 -3.95
CA TYR A 236 9.27 5.69 -4.51
C TYR A 236 9.33 6.99 -5.31
N ALA A 237 10.06 8.00 -4.84
CA ALA A 237 10.27 9.24 -5.59
C ALA A 237 10.97 8.99 -6.94
N ALA A 238 12.00 8.13 -6.95
CA ALA A 238 12.69 7.76 -8.18
C ALA A 238 11.78 6.99 -9.14
N ALA A 239 10.99 6.03 -8.65
CA ALA A 239 10.03 5.29 -9.46
C ALA A 239 8.93 6.19 -10.06
N LEU A 240 8.43 7.15 -9.28
CA LEU A 240 7.46 8.15 -9.74
C LEU A 240 8.03 9.09 -10.81
N SER A 241 9.35 9.29 -10.84
CA SER A 241 10.01 10.12 -11.86
C SER A 241 10.11 9.43 -13.22
N LEU A 242 10.02 8.09 -13.27
CA LEU A 242 10.09 7.33 -14.51
C LEU A 242 8.83 7.55 -15.35
N GLN A 243 9.01 7.73 -16.66
CA GLN A 243 7.93 7.98 -17.61
C GLN A 243 7.83 6.83 -18.62
N GLY A 244 6.68 6.74 -19.28
CA GLY A 244 6.44 5.76 -20.34
C GLY A 244 6.28 4.33 -19.82
N GLU A 245 6.27 3.38 -20.76
CA GLU A 245 6.00 1.97 -20.47
C GLU A 245 6.96 1.33 -19.44
N PRO A 246 8.27 1.60 -19.47
CA PRO A 246 9.18 1.15 -18.41
C PRO A 246 8.82 1.67 -17.01
N GLY A 247 8.49 2.96 -16.92
CA GLY A 247 8.07 3.58 -15.67
C GLY A 247 6.79 2.94 -15.14
N ARG A 248 5.85 2.61 -16.03
CA ARG A 248 4.62 1.89 -15.70
C ARG A 248 4.95 0.52 -15.11
N HIS A 249 5.81 -0.27 -15.73
CA HIS A 249 6.16 -1.61 -15.23
C HIS A 249 6.81 -1.55 -13.85
N VAL A 250 7.72 -0.60 -13.61
CA VAL A 250 8.35 -0.42 -12.28
C VAL A 250 7.30 -0.10 -11.23
N LYS A 251 6.44 0.89 -11.47
CA LYS A 251 5.39 1.30 -10.52
C LYS A 251 4.39 0.17 -10.26
N ALA A 252 3.94 -0.50 -11.33
CA ALA A 252 3.04 -1.64 -11.28
C ALA A 252 3.63 -2.81 -10.46
N THR A 253 4.92 -3.10 -10.66
CA THR A 253 5.62 -4.17 -9.93
C THR A 253 5.78 -3.82 -8.46
N LEU A 254 6.20 -2.58 -8.15
CA LEU A 254 6.25 -2.10 -6.76
C LEU A 254 4.88 -2.21 -6.08
N LEU A 255 3.80 -1.80 -6.76
CA LEU A 255 2.45 -1.88 -6.23
C LEU A 255 1.97 -3.33 -6.07
N TYR A 256 2.28 -4.23 -7.01
CA TYR A 256 2.00 -5.66 -6.91
C TYR A 256 2.65 -6.26 -5.66
N GLU A 257 3.92 -5.94 -5.44
CA GLU A 257 4.68 -6.36 -4.26
C GLU A 257 4.10 -5.78 -2.96
N ILE A 258 3.73 -4.50 -2.99
CA ILE A 258 3.00 -3.84 -1.90
C ILE A 258 1.66 -4.55 -1.62
N ALA A 259 0.92 -4.97 -2.64
CA ALA A 259 -0.44 -5.50 -2.48
C ALA A 259 -0.51 -6.98 -2.07
N ARG A 260 0.41 -7.81 -2.56
CA ARG A 260 0.36 -9.28 -2.34
C ARG A 260 0.81 -9.72 -0.94
N ASN A 261 1.54 -8.87 -0.22
CA ASN A 261 2.13 -9.16 1.08
C ASN A 261 1.23 -8.69 2.24
#